data_AF-A0A165HHB7-F1
#
_entry.id   AF-A0A165HHB7-F1
#
_cell.length_a   1.000
_cell.length_b   1.000
_cell.length_c   1.000
_cell.angle_alpha   90.00
_cell.angle_beta   90.00
_cell.angle_gamma   90.00
#
_symmetry.space_group_name_H-M   'P 1'
#
loop_
_entity.id
_entity.type
_entity.pdbx_description
1 polymer ?
#
loop_
_entity_poly.entity_id
_entity_poly.type
_entity_poly.pdbx_seq_one_letter_code
_entity_poly.pdbx_strand_id
1 'polypeptide(L)'
;MDGTDVITSEKPEATPTPTTPSVASPIGKPPTWQSRQQQAQSTLQGMFQQAAADVRVRASGLEENVLRPAGVYAGDLAQRRPIASTFMFMLALLSALPIATFLGFALLAALFILGTALSLGFLLLGAVLCAAGGVLLVALVISTGMAFALTLAVIGSWLVIKLTVHLRLKGVHGMADFVYEVKEKIGADWAWERREKMRQKKYAAQQTAVL
;
A
#
# COMPACT_ATOMS: atom_id res chain seq x y z
N MET A 1 41.29 -9.67 -54.89
CA MET A 1 41.16 -10.89 -54.06
C MET A 1 39.78 -10.82 -53.44
N ASP A 2 38.88 -11.60 -54.04
CA ASP A 2 37.46 -11.70 -53.73
C ASP A 2 37.24 -12.15 -52.28
N GLY A 3 36.49 -11.34 -51.53
CA GLY A 3 35.92 -11.69 -50.24
C GLY A 3 34.41 -11.56 -50.37
N THR A 4 33.76 -12.62 -50.83
CA THR A 4 32.31 -12.72 -50.94
C THR A 4 31.68 -12.73 -49.55
N ASP A 5 30.96 -11.66 -49.23
CA ASP A 5 30.12 -11.54 -48.04
C ASP A 5 29.00 -12.58 -48.10
N VAL A 6 29.16 -13.67 -47.35
CA VAL A 6 28.09 -14.64 -47.09
C VAL A 6 27.15 -13.99 -46.07
N ILE A 7 26.14 -13.30 -46.58
CA ILE A 7 24.97 -12.88 -45.80
C ILE A 7 24.20 -14.15 -45.46
N THR A 8 24.53 -14.73 -44.31
CA THR A 8 23.76 -15.82 -43.71
C THR A 8 22.40 -15.24 -43.32
N SER A 9 21.39 -15.46 -44.17
CA SER A 9 19.99 -15.21 -43.85
C SER A 9 19.64 -15.98 -42.57
N GLU A 10 19.60 -15.28 -41.43
CA GLU A 10 18.98 -15.78 -40.21
C GLU A 10 17.53 -16.14 -40.54
N LYS A 11 17.28 -17.44 -40.53
CA LYS A 11 15.97 -18.04 -40.58
C LYS A 11 15.15 -17.42 -39.44
N PRO A 12 13.98 -16.79 -39.71
CA PRO A 12 13.16 -16.20 -38.66
C PRO A 12 12.77 -17.30 -37.68
N GLU A 13 13.38 -17.26 -36.50
CA GLU A 13 13.07 -18.15 -35.40
C GLU A 13 11.62 -17.87 -35.01
N ALA A 14 10.78 -18.86 -35.28
CA ALA A 14 9.34 -18.77 -35.10
C ALA A 14 9.05 -18.27 -33.70
N THR A 15 8.47 -17.07 -33.61
CA THR A 15 7.92 -16.53 -32.38
C THR A 15 7.10 -17.64 -31.71
N PRO A 16 7.43 -18.05 -30.48
CA PRO A 16 6.67 -19.11 -29.82
C PRO A 16 5.23 -18.63 -29.72
N THR A 17 4.38 -19.21 -30.55
CA THR A 17 2.95 -18.95 -30.55
C THR A 17 2.48 -19.09 -29.11
N PRO A 18 1.90 -18.05 -28.49
CA PRO A 18 1.40 -18.17 -27.12
C PRO A 18 0.39 -19.30 -27.12
N THR A 19 0.78 -20.44 -26.54
CA THR A 19 -0.06 -21.61 -26.36
C THR A 19 -1.23 -21.11 -25.53
N THR A 20 -2.34 -20.82 -26.20
CA THR A 20 -3.55 -20.36 -25.55
C THR A 20 -3.98 -21.54 -24.69
N PRO A 21 -3.98 -21.41 -23.35
CA PRO A 21 -4.46 -22.50 -22.52
C PRO A 21 -5.90 -22.77 -22.97
N SER A 22 -6.13 -23.98 -23.47
CA SER A 22 -7.46 -24.47 -23.81
C SER A 22 -8.24 -24.61 -22.51
N VAL A 23 -8.91 -23.53 -22.11
CA VAL A 23 -9.73 -23.47 -20.90
C VAL A 23 -11.10 -24.07 -21.24
N ALA A 24 -11.17 -25.39 -21.34
CA ALA A 24 -12.41 -26.10 -21.07
C ALA A 24 -12.60 -26.11 -19.55
N SER A 25 -13.11 -25.01 -18.98
CA SER A 25 -13.43 -24.96 -17.55
C SER A 25 -14.59 -25.92 -17.26
N PRO A 26 -14.39 -26.98 -16.46
CA PRO A 26 -15.51 -27.69 -15.87
C PRO A 26 -16.27 -26.70 -14.98
N ILE A 27 -17.59 -26.70 -15.08
CA ILE A 27 -18.51 -25.91 -14.26
C ILE A 27 -18.41 -26.44 -12.83
N GLY A 28 -17.37 -26.00 -12.12
CA GLY A 28 -17.01 -26.40 -10.77
C GLY A 28 -16.73 -25.16 -9.94
N LYS A 29 -17.14 -25.20 -8.67
CA LYS A 29 -17.15 -24.14 -7.66
C LYS A 29 -16.10 -23.01 -7.85
N PRO A 30 -16.47 -21.74 -7.59
CA PRO A 30 -15.58 -20.60 -7.78
C PRO A 30 -14.26 -20.82 -7.03
N PRO A 31 -13.10 -20.56 -7.67
CA PRO A 31 -11.80 -20.75 -7.04
C PRO A 31 -11.71 -19.90 -5.77
N THR A 32 -11.26 -20.52 -4.68
CA THR A 32 -11.05 -19.84 -3.40
C THR A 32 -9.94 -18.78 -3.56
N TRP A 33 -10.04 -17.65 -2.85
CA TRP A 33 -9.09 -16.52 -2.98
C TRP A 33 -7.61 -16.91 -2.85
N GLN A 34 -7.31 -17.94 -2.04
CA GLN A 34 -5.96 -18.47 -1.89
C GLN A 34 -5.39 -19.06 -3.19
N SER A 35 -6.22 -19.77 -3.97
CA SER A 35 -5.79 -20.36 -5.25
C SER A 35 -5.42 -19.29 -6.29
N ARG A 36 -6.13 -18.14 -6.33
CA ARG A 36 -5.76 -17.02 -7.20
C ARG A 36 -4.44 -16.38 -6.81
N GLN A 37 -4.16 -16.22 -5.52
CA GLN A 37 -2.89 -15.65 -5.06
C GLN A 37 -1.72 -16.57 -5.38
N GLN A 38 -1.87 -17.88 -5.16
CA GLN A 38 -0.85 -18.86 -5.53
C GLN A 38 -0.62 -18.90 -7.04
N GLN A 39 -1.69 -18.85 -7.84
CA GLN A 39 -1.58 -18.80 -9.29
C GLN A 39 -0.84 -17.53 -9.75
N ALA A 40 -1.21 -16.35 -9.22
CA ALA A 40 -0.53 -15.09 -9.53
C ALA A 40 0.95 -15.11 -9.15
N GLN A 41 1.30 -15.64 -7.96
CA GLN A 41 2.69 -15.80 -7.53
C GLN A 41 3.47 -16.75 -8.45
N SER A 42 2.88 -17.88 -8.83
CA SER A 42 3.52 -18.83 -9.76
C SER A 42 3.75 -18.24 -11.15
N THR A 43 2.81 -17.43 -11.66
CA THR A 43 2.96 -16.76 -12.95
C THR A 43 4.06 -15.70 -12.90
N LEU A 44 4.12 -14.90 -11.83
CA LEU A 44 5.19 -13.92 -11.63
C LEU A 44 6.56 -14.60 -11.54
N GLN A 45 6.67 -15.69 -10.78
CA GLN A 45 7.91 -16.44 -10.65
C GLN A 45 8.37 -17.02 -12.00
N GLY A 46 7.45 -17.51 -12.83
CA GLY A 46 7.74 -17.94 -14.20
C GLY A 46 8.28 -16.81 -15.08
N MET A 47 7.67 -15.62 -15.03
CA MET A 47 8.17 -14.46 -15.79
C MET A 47 9.57 -14.04 -15.34
N PHE A 48 9.86 -14.06 -14.03
CA PHE A 48 11.20 -13.75 -13.53
C PHE A 48 12.25 -14.77 -13.98
N GLN A 49 11.93 -16.07 -13.97
CA GLN A 49 12.84 -17.10 -14.47
C GLN A 49 13.11 -16.93 -15.96
N GLN A 50 12.08 -16.60 -16.75
CA GLN A 50 12.23 -16.37 -18.19
C GLN A 50 13.06 -15.12 -18.49
N ALA A 51 12.82 -14.01 -17.79
CA ALA A 51 13.61 -12.80 -17.93
C ALA A 51 15.08 -13.03 -17.51
N ALA A 52 15.30 -13.74 -16.41
CA ALA A 52 16.65 -14.11 -15.97
C ALA A 52 17.37 -15.02 -16.98
N ALA A 53 16.66 -15.96 -17.60
CA ALA A 53 17.20 -16.82 -18.65
C ALA A 53 17.57 -16.00 -19.90
N ASP A 54 16.72 -15.08 -20.35
CA ASP A 54 17.01 -14.22 -21.52
C ASP A 54 18.21 -13.30 -21.26
N VAL A 55 18.26 -12.66 -20.09
CA VAL A 55 19.42 -11.85 -19.68
C VAL A 55 20.70 -12.70 -19.65
N ARG A 56 20.62 -13.94 -19.17
CA ARG A 56 21.77 -14.85 -19.11
C ARG A 56 22.25 -15.26 -20.50
N VAL A 57 21.34 -15.59 -21.42
CA VAL A 57 21.68 -15.96 -22.82
C VAL A 57 22.34 -14.78 -23.53
N ARG A 58 21.79 -13.57 -23.38
CA ARG A 58 22.37 -12.35 -23.95
C ARG A 58 23.72 -12.01 -23.34
N ALA A 59 23.87 -12.16 -22.02
CA ALA A 59 25.13 -11.95 -21.33
C ALA A 59 26.20 -12.95 -21.77
N SER A 60 25.86 -14.24 -21.91
CA SER A 60 26.79 -15.25 -22.43
C SER A 60 27.17 -14.97 -23.88
N GLY A 61 26.23 -14.50 -24.71
CA GLY A 61 26.52 -14.10 -26.09
C GLY A 61 27.49 -12.91 -26.17
N LEU A 62 27.35 -11.92 -25.27
CA LEU A 62 28.30 -10.81 -25.18
C LEU A 62 29.69 -11.26 -24.74
N GLU A 63 29.75 -12.15 -23.74
CA GLU A 63 31.01 -12.68 -23.25
C GLU A 63 31.75 -13.45 -24.33
N GLU A 64 31.05 -14.33 -25.05
CA GLU A 64 31.66 -15.20 -26.03
C GLU A 64 31.97 -14.49 -27.35
N ASN A 65 31.09 -13.60 -27.82
CA ASN A 65 31.25 -12.92 -29.11
C ASN A 65 32.06 -11.61 -29.04
N VAL A 66 32.12 -10.95 -27.88
CA VAL A 66 32.77 -9.63 -27.76
C VAL A 66 33.96 -9.68 -26.81
N LEU A 67 33.78 -10.14 -25.57
CA LEU A 67 34.86 -10.11 -24.59
C LEU A 67 35.99 -11.08 -24.95
N ARG A 68 35.64 -12.31 -25.32
CA ARG A 68 36.61 -13.37 -25.62
C ARG A 68 37.52 -13.01 -26.80
N PRO A 69 37.03 -12.61 -27.99
CA PRO A 69 37.91 -12.22 -29.09
C PRO A 69 38.70 -10.95 -28.76
N ALA A 70 38.10 -9.95 -28.12
CA ALA A 70 38.80 -8.72 -27.75
C ALA A 70 40.02 -8.99 -26.85
N GLY A 71 39.90 -9.92 -25.89
CA GLY A 71 41.01 -10.32 -25.02
C GLY A 71 42.17 -10.98 -25.79
N VAL A 72 41.84 -11.87 -26.74
CA VAL A 72 42.85 -12.54 -27.58
C VAL A 72 43.56 -11.53 -28.50
N TYR A 73 42.81 -10.63 -29.13
CA TYR A 73 43.38 -9.57 -29.97
C TYR A 73 44.26 -8.60 -29.16
N ALA A 74 43.83 -8.21 -27.95
CA ALA A 74 44.61 -7.35 -27.08
C ALA A 74 45.93 -8.02 -26.67
N GLY A 75 45.91 -9.32 -26.37
CA GLY A 75 47.09 -10.12 -26.06
C GLY A 75 48.10 -10.18 -27.22
N ASP A 76 47.64 -10.47 -28.44
CA ASP A 76 48.50 -10.52 -29.63
C ASP A 76 49.08 -9.13 -29.95
N LEU A 77 48.29 -8.06 -29.81
CA LEU A 77 48.76 -6.68 -30.04
C LEU A 77 49.84 -6.27 -29.04
N ALA A 78 49.68 -6.66 -27.77
CA ALA A 78 50.66 -6.39 -26.73
C ALA A 78 52.00 -7.10 -26.97
N GLN A 79 51.96 -8.34 -27.48
CA GLN A 79 53.18 -9.09 -27.84
C GLN A 79 53.89 -8.49 -29.05
N ARG A 80 53.16 -8.07 -30.08
CA ARG A 80 53.76 -7.53 -31.32
C ARG A 80 54.29 -6.11 -31.15
N ARG A 81 53.59 -5.24 -30.41
CA ARG A 81 53.93 -3.81 -30.26
C ARG A 81 53.62 -3.30 -28.86
N PRO A 82 54.49 -3.57 -27.86
CA PRO A 82 54.20 -3.26 -26.46
C PRO A 82 54.00 -1.76 -26.19
N ILE A 83 54.75 -0.88 -26.89
CA ILE A 83 54.67 0.58 -26.69
C ILE A 83 53.34 1.15 -27.20
N ALA A 84 52.86 0.70 -28.36
CA ALA A 84 51.59 1.18 -28.91
C ALA A 84 50.40 0.65 -28.09
N SER A 85 50.50 -0.59 -27.59
CA SER A 85 49.46 -1.20 -26.77
C SER A 85 49.25 -0.46 -25.44
N THR A 86 50.32 -0.10 -24.73
CA THR A 86 50.21 0.64 -23.46
C THR A 86 49.68 2.05 -23.66
N PHE A 87 50.05 2.72 -24.76
CA PHE A 87 49.51 4.03 -25.11
C PHE A 87 48.00 3.99 -25.38
N MET A 88 47.54 3.04 -26.20
CA MET A 88 46.10 2.85 -26.47
C MET A 88 45.33 2.48 -25.21
N PHE A 89 45.90 1.63 -24.34
CA PHE A 89 45.28 1.28 -23.08
C PHE A 89 45.11 2.49 -22.16
N MET A 90 46.14 3.31 -22.01
CA MET A 90 46.04 4.56 -21.23
C MET A 90 45.01 5.52 -21.83
N LEU A 91 44.98 5.69 -23.15
CA LEU A 91 44.00 6.55 -23.82
C LEU A 91 42.57 6.02 -23.61
N ALA A 92 42.36 4.71 -23.72
CA ALA A 92 41.09 4.07 -23.44
C ALA A 92 40.67 4.26 -21.97
N LEU A 93 41.60 4.11 -21.03
CA LEU A 93 41.35 4.30 -19.60
C LEU A 93 40.99 5.77 -19.27
N LEU A 94 41.73 6.72 -19.83
CA LEU A 94 41.44 8.15 -19.69
C LEU A 94 40.09 8.53 -20.31
N SER A 95 39.71 7.90 -21.43
CA SER A 95 38.40 8.10 -22.07
C SER A 95 37.25 7.39 -21.36
N ALA A 96 37.51 6.30 -20.65
CA ALA A 96 36.49 5.60 -19.87
C ALA A 96 36.04 6.41 -18.66
N LEU A 97 36.94 7.23 -18.09
CA LEU A 97 36.68 8.06 -16.92
C LEU A 97 35.52 9.06 -17.12
N PRO A 98 35.48 9.90 -18.18
CA PRO A 98 34.34 10.79 -18.44
C PRO A 98 33.04 10.04 -18.78
N ILE A 99 33.12 8.87 -19.42
CA ILE A 99 31.95 8.05 -19.72
C ILE A 99 31.35 7.50 -18.42
N ALA A 100 32.20 6.97 -17.53
CA ALA A 100 31.79 6.43 -16.24
C ALA A 100 31.20 7.51 -15.33
N THR A 101 31.80 8.70 -15.28
CA THR A 101 31.25 9.82 -14.49
C THR A 101 29.92 10.31 -15.06
N PHE A 102 29.79 10.39 -16.39
CA PHE A 102 28.52 10.73 -17.03
C PHE A 102 27.43 9.69 -16.72
N LEU A 103 27.74 8.40 -16.82
CA LEU A 103 26.80 7.32 -16.49
C LEU A 103 26.39 7.38 -15.01
N GLY A 104 27.35 7.58 -14.11
CA GLY A 104 27.10 7.73 -12.69
C GLY A 104 26.19 8.92 -12.39
N PHE A 105 26.49 10.08 -12.98
CA PHE A 105 25.68 11.29 -12.80
C PHE A 105 24.27 11.13 -13.39
N ALA A 106 24.13 10.49 -14.56
CA ALA A 106 22.84 10.21 -15.16
C ALA A 106 21.98 9.29 -14.28
N LEU A 107 22.57 8.22 -13.71
CA LEU A 107 21.89 7.32 -12.78
C LEU A 107 21.48 8.03 -11.48
N LEU A 108 22.38 8.82 -10.89
CA LEU A 108 22.09 9.62 -9.70
C LEU A 108 20.98 10.64 -9.96
N ALA A 109 21.00 11.32 -11.11
CA ALA A 109 19.95 12.25 -11.51
C ALA A 109 18.60 11.55 -11.69
N ALA A 110 18.58 10.38 -12.35
CA ALA A 110 17.36 9.60 -12.53
C ALA A 110 16.78 9.14 -11.18
N LEU A 111 17.61 8.63 -10.26
CA LEU A 111 17.19 8.25 -8.91
C LEU A 111 16.69 9.46 -8.11
N PHE A 112 17.34 10.60 -8.24
CA PHE A 112 16.91 11.83 -7.57
C PHE A 112 15.55 12.32 -8.10
N ILE A 113 15.35 12.33 -9.41
CA ILE A 113 14.06 12.68 -10.03
C ILE A 113 12.97 11.70 -9.58
N LEU A 114 13.26 10.39 -9.56
CA LEU A 114 12.29 9.39 -9.13
C LEU A 114 11.93 9.54 -7.64
N GLY A 115 12.93 9.75 -6.79
CA GLY A 115 12.75 9.94 -5.35
C GLY A 115 11.97 11.22 -5.02
N THR A 116 12.27 12.32 -5.72
CA THR A 116 11.53 13.58 -5.55
C THR A 116 10.09 13.46 -6.04
N ALA A 117 9.84 12.82 -7.19
CA ALA A 117 8.49 12.57 -7.71
C ALA A 117 7.65 11.72 -6.75
N LEU A 118 8.23 10.64 -6.20
CA LEU A 118 7.58 9.80 -5.20
C LEU A 118 7.25 10.58 -3.92
N SER A 119 8.22 11.35 -3.40
CA SER A 119 8.05 12.16 -2.20
C SER A 119 6.91 13.19 -2.37
N LEU A 120 6.90 13.91 -3.49
CA LEU A 120 5.82 14.86 -3.81
C LEU A 120 4.46 14.14 -3.94
N GLY A 121 4.44 12.98 -4.59
CA GLY A 121 3.23 12.18 -4.75
C GLY A 121 2.64 11.76 -3.40
N PHE A 122 3.47 11.26 -2.48
CA PHE A 122 3.03 10.91 -1.13
C PHE A 122 2.57 12.13 -0.33
N LEU A 123 3.25 13.27 -0.46
CA LEU A 123 2.89 14.50 0.24
C LEU A 123 1.52 15.02 -0.23
N LEU A 124 1.29 15.03 -1.55
CA LEU A 124 -0.01 15.40 -2.14
C LEU A 124 -1.11 14.43 -1.73
N LEU A 125 -0.87 13.12 -1.81
CA LEU A 125 -1.84 12.11 -1.39
C LEU A 125 -2.19 12.24 0.09
N GLY A 126 -1.18 12.46 0.94
CA GLY A 126 -1.36 12.71 2.36
C GLY A 126 -2.17 13.98 2.64
N ALA A 127 -1.89 15.07 1.91
CA ALA A 127 -2.65 16.32 2.03
C ALA A 127 -4.12 16.12 1.64
N VAL A 128 -4.40 15.40 0.55
CA VAL A 128 -5.77 15.08 0.11
C VAL A 128 -6.49 14.20 1.13
N LEU A 129 -5.84 13.16 1.66
CA LEU A 129 -6.42 12.31 2.70
C LEU A 129 -6.72 13.10 3.98
N CYS A 130 -5.82 13.99 4.39
CA CYS A 130 -6.00 14.81 5.58
C CYS A 130 -7.15 15.81 5.39
N ALA A 131 -7.25 16.44 4.21
CA ALA A 131 -8.36 17.32 3.86
C ALA A 131 -9.71 16.55 3.84
N ALA A 132 -9.76 15.38 3.19
CA ALA A 132 -10.94 14.54 3.17
C ALA A 132 -11.34 14.07 4.57
N GLY A 133 -10.37 13.66 5.39
CA GLY A 133 -10.59 13.29 6.79
C GLY A 133 -11.12 14.45 7.63
N GLY A 134 -10.60 15.67 7.42
CA GLY A 134 -11.10 16.89 8.06
C GLY A 134 -12.56 17.19 7.71
N VAL A 135 -12.92 17.12 6.43
CA VAL A 135 -14.31 17.30 5.98
C VAL A 135 -15.23 16.25 6.61
N LEU A 136 -14.78 14.99 6.67
CA LEU A 136 -15.54 13.91 7.28
C LEU A 136 -15.76 14.14 8.78
N LEU A 137 -14.73 14.60 9.50
CA LEU A 137 -14.80 14.92 10.93
C LEU A 137 -15.80 16.06 11.18
N VAL A 138 -15.74 17.13 10.39
CA VAL A 138 -16.69 18.24 10.47
C VAL A 138 -18.12 17.75 10.23
N ALA A 139 -18.34 16.94 9.19
CA ALA A 139 -19.65 16.36 8.91
C ALA A 139 -20.15 15.48 10.08
N LEU A 140 -19.26 14.72 10.71
CA LEU A 140 -19.60 13.88 11.86
C LEU A 140 -19.99 14.72 13.09
N VAL A 141 -19.27 15.82 13.34
CA VAL A 141 -19.59 16.75 14.43
C VAL A 141 -20.94 17.42 14.20
N ILE A 142 -21.20 17.90 12.98
CA ILE A 142 -22.50 18.50 12.63
C ILE A 142 -23.63 17.48 12.77
N SER A 143 -23.46 16.28 12.22
CA SER A 143 -24.46 15.21 12.31
C SER A 143 -24.74 14.80 13.76
N THR A 144 -23.69 14.65 14.58
CA THR A 144 -23.83 14.28 15.99
C THR A 144 -24.47 15.41 16.80
N GLY A 145 -24.09 16.66 16.54
CA GLY A 145 -24.70 17.84 17.15
C GLY A 145 -26.17 17.97 16.79
N MET A 146 -26.53 17.74 15.54
CA MET A 146 -27.93 17.75 15.08
C MET A 146 -28.74 16.64 15.74
N ALA A 147 -28.21 15.42 15.81
CA ALA A 147 -28.84 14.31 16.49
C ALA A 147 -29.05 14.61 17.99
N PHE A 148 -28.05 15.22 18.65
CA PHE A 148 -28.14 15.62 20.05
C PHE A 148 -29.20 16.71 20.27
N ALA A 149 -29.22 17.74 19.41
CA ALA A 149 -30.20 18.81 19.46
C ALA A 149 -31.64 18.28 19.25
N LEU A 150 -31.83 17.38 18.28
CA LEU A 150 -33.12 16.72 18.05
C LEU A 150 -33.54 15.89 19.26
N THR A 151 -32.62 15.15 19.86
CA THR A 151 -32.90 14.34 21.06
C THR A 151 -33.32 15.24 22.23
N LEU A 152 -32.62 16.35 22.46
CA LEU A 152 -32.99 17.34 23.47
C LEU A 152 -34.34 18.02 23.16
N ALA A 153 -34.64 18.31 21.89
CA ALA A 153 -35.91 18.89 21.48
C ALA A 153 -37.08 17.92 21.73
N VAL A 154 -36.91 16.63 21.42
CA VAL A 154 -37.92 15.59 21.69
C VAL A 154 -38.14 15.42 23.20
N ILE A 155 -37.05 15.31 23.97
CA ILE A 155 -37.12 15.23 25.44
C ILE A 155 -37.80 16.49 25.99
N GLY A 156 -37.37 17.67 25.58
CA GLY A 156 -37.94 18.95 26.01
C GLY A 156 -39.42 19.06 25.67
N SER A 157 -39.82 18.72 24.45
CA SER A 157 -41.22 18.69 24.02
C SER A 157 -42.06 17.74 24.86
N TRP A 158 -41.55 16.54 25.13
CA TRP A 158 -42.22 15.56 26.00
C TRP A 158 -42.39 16.09 27.42
N LEU A 159 -41.35 16.72 28.01
CA LEU A 159 -41.45 17.36 29.32
C LEU A 159 -42.51 18.46 29.34
N VAL A 160 -42.53 19.32 28.34
CA VAL A 160 -43.50 20.43 28.24
C VAL A 160 -44.93 19.89 28.12
N ILE A 161 -45.16 18.86 27.29
CA ILE A 161 -46.46 18.20 27.17
C ILE A 161 -46.88 17.62 28.53
N LYS A 162 -46.00 16.84 29.20
CA LYS A 162 -46.32 16.23 30.50
C LYS A 162 -46.62 17.28 31.56
N LEU A 163 -45.85 18.38 31.59
CA LEU A 163 -46.04 19.49 32.51
C LEU A 163 -47.36 20.23 32.27
N THR A 164 -47.69 20.48 31.00
CA THR A 164 -48.94 21.14 30.61
C THR A 164 -50.16 20.32 31.03
N VAL A 165 -50.11 19.01 30.86
CA VAL A 165 -51.17 18.09 31.32
C VAL A 165 -51.30 18.13 32.85
N HIS A 166 -50.19 18.11 33.61
CA HIS A 166 -50.22 18.18 35.07
C HIS A 166 -50.76 19.52 35.59
N LEU A 167 -50.36 20.64 34.98
CA LEU A 167 -50.86 21.98 35.32
C LEU A 167 -52.36 22.10 35.11
N ARG A 168 -52.89 21.50 34.04
CA ARG A 168 -54.35 21.51 33.77
C ARG A 168 -55.14 20.67 34.76
N LEU A 169 -54.59 19.56 35.26
CA LEU A 169 -55.30 18.65 36.16
C LEU A 169 -55.23 19.07 37.64
N LYS A 170 -54.09 19.58 38.12
CA LYS A 170 -53.83 19.82 39.54
C LYS A 170 -53.49 21.28 39.90
N GLY A 171 -53.43 22.18 38.92
CA GLY A 171 -53.01 23.56 39.15
C GLY A 171 -51.55 23.68 39.61
N VAL A 172 -51.22 24.72 40.38
CA VAL A 172 -49.85 25.07 40.79
C VAL A 172 -49.20 23.99 41.67
N HIS A 173 -49.99 23.25 42.46
CA HIS A 173 -49.48 22.14 43.28
C HIS A 173 -48.93 20.97 42.45
N GLY A 174 -49.37 20.81 41.19
CA GLY A 174 -48.90 19.74 40.30
C GLY A 174 -47.43 19.84 39.91
N MET A 175 -46.82 21.04 39.98
CA MET A 175 -45.39 21.22 39.70
C MET A 175 -44.50 20.58 40.76
N ALA A 176 -44.85 20.74 42.04
CA ALA A 176 -44.09 20.17 43.14
C ALA A 176 -44.12 18.63 43.08
N ASP A 177 -45.32 18.04 42.91
CA ASP A 177 -45.51 16.60 42.75
C ASP A 177 -44.65 16.04 41.60
N PHE A 178 -44.61 16.72 40.46
CA PHE A 178 -43.82 16.27 39.31
C PHE A 178 -42.31 16.29 39.59
N VAL A 179 -41.80 17.35 40.21
CA VAL A 179 -40.37 17.44 40.59
C VAL A 179 -40.01 16.34 41.58
N TYR A 180 -40.88 16.04 42.55
CA TYR A 180 -40.68 14.93 43.47
C TYR A 180 -40.66 13.58 42.76
N GLU A 181 -41.62 13.31 41.86
CA GLU A 181 -41.67 12.05 41.09
C GLU A 181 -40.42 11.84 40.23
N VAL A 182 -39.96 12.90 39.54
CA VAL A 182 -38.76 12.86 38.69
C VAL A 182 -37.51 12.63 39.54
N LYS A 183 -37.39 13.34 40.67
CA LYS A 183 -36.26 13.18 41.59
C LYS A 183 -36.23 11.78 42.21
N GLU A 184 -37.38 11.23 42.57
CA GLU A 184 -37.48 9.89 43.15
C GLU A 184 -37.10 8.81 42.13
N LYS A 185 -37.62 8.87 40.90
CA LYS A 185 -37.27 7.91 39.84
C LYS A 185 -35.79 7.97 39.46
N ILE A 186 -35.25 9.16 39.22
CA ILE A 186 -33.83 9.31 38.86
C ILE A 186 -32.95 8.89 40.04
N GLY A 187 -33.31 9.26 41.27
CA GLY A 187 -32.54 8.90 42.46
C GLY A 187 -32.51 7.40 42.72
N ALA A 188 -33.64 6.70 42.55
CA ALA A 188 -33.74 5.27 42.74
C ALA A 188 -32.87 4.49 41.74
N ASP A 189 -32.85 4.91 40.48
CA ASP A 189 -32.10 4.24 39.41
C ASP A 189 -30.58 4.38 39.62
N TRP A 190 -30.12 5.59 39.96
CA TRP A 190 -28.71 5.83 40.32
C TRP A 190 -28.27 5.09 41.59
N ALA A 191 -29.17 4.91 42.55
CA ALA A 191 -28.89 4.18 43.78
C ALA A 191 -28.75 2.67 43.52
N TRP A 192 -29.56 2.12 42.60
CA TRP A 192 -29.46 0.72 42.17
C TRP A 192 -28.13 0.44 41.47
N GLU A 193 -27.75 1.25 40.49
CA GLU A 193 -26.52 1.06 39.71
C GLU A 193 -25.26 1.10 40.60
N ARG A 194 -25.22 1.99 41.59
CA ARG A 194 -24.13 2.03 42.56
C ARG A 194 -24.03 0.75 43.40
N ARG A 195 -25.15 0.15 43.78
CA ARG A 195 -25.16 -1.10 44.55
C ARG A 195 -24.63 -2.27 43.72
N GLU A 196 -24.97 -2.35 42.45
CA GLU A 196 -24.47 -3.39 41.55
C GLU A 196 -22.96 -3.26 41.32
N LYS A 197 -22.45 -2.06 41.05
CA LYS A 197 -21.00 -1.82 40.91
C LYS A 197 -20.23 -2.24 42.17
N MET A 198 -20.79 -2.01 43.35
CA MET A 198 -20.18 -2.44 44.62
C MET A 198 -20.21 -3.96 44.78
N ARG A 199 -21.28 -4.63 44.34
CA ARG A 199 -21.34 -6.10 44.34
C ARG A 199 -20.31 -6.70 43.38
N GLN A 200 -20.21 -6.19 42.14
CA GLN A 200 -19.21 -6.63 41.17
C GLN A 200 -17.77 -6.46 41.68
N LYS A 201 -17.45 -5.32 42.28
CA LYS A 201 -16.14 -5.11 42.92
C LYS A 201 -15.85 -6.11 44.03
N LYS A 202 -16.85 -6.46 44.86
CA LYS A 202 -16.68 -7.48 45.91
C LYS A 202 -16.41 -8.87 45.33
N TYR A 203 -17.11 -9.25 44.26
CA TYR A 203 -16.86 -10.54 43.59
C TYR A 203 -15.49 -10.58 42.92
N ALA A 204 -15.07 -9.51 42.26
CA ALA A 204 -13.72 -9.41 41.68
C ALA A 204 -12.63 -9.51 42.76
N ALA A 205 -12.80 -8.84 43.90
CA ALA A 205 -11.86 -8.90 45.02
C ALA A 205 -11.77 -10.30 45.66
N GLN A 206 -12.88 -11.03 45.75
CA GLN A 206 -12.89 -12.41 46.22
C GLN A 206 -12.17 -13.35 45.25
N GLN A 207 -12.33 -13.17 43.94
CA GLN A 207 -11.62 -13.98 42.93
C GLN A 207 -10.11 -13.75 42.96
N THR A 208 -9.66 -12.51 43.18
CA THR A 208 -8.23 -12.20 43.30
C THR A 208 -7.59 -12.71 44.59
N ALA A 209 -8.36 -12.98 45.65
CA ALA A 209 -7.85 -13.45 46.94
C ALA A 209 -7.68 -14.98 47.04
N VAL A 210 -8.17 -15.73 46.03
CA VAL A 210 -8.11 -17.20 45.97
C VAL A 210 -6.97 -17.68 45.05
N LEU A 211 -6.32 -16.76 44.32
CA LEU A 211 -5.12 -17.02 43.51
C LEU A 211 -3.85 -16.74 44.31
#